data_AF-A0A7M2XB24-F1
#
_entry.id   AF-A0A7M2XB24-F1
#
_cell.length_a   1.000
_cell.length_b   1.000
_cell.length_c   1.000
_cell.angle_alpha   90.00
_cell.angle_beta   90.00
_cell.angle_gamma   90.00
#
_symmetry.space_group_name_H-M   'P 1'
#
loop_
_entity.id
_entity.type
_entity.pdbx_description
1 polymer ?
#
loop_
_entity_poly.entity_id
_entity_poly.type
_entity_poly.pdbx_seq_one_letter_code
_entity_poly.pdbx_strand_id
1 'polypeptide(L)'
;MSLRKIIRIATPFALALTLVGCGDDGAGSQVVVPAPLPSSTSTATPTATATAVAYDSTKCFLQPIQGQNGANLKSFIIPDTLKLDLTRPTKFPNGRHPEDQVVDILLATLLLDMSVTGQGPYTLADVPLNPQRNDKFFLLTFPFLATPNGTPQVATGTGTNFNFRTDPDSAYVSVDRMGNPAIATALVSSSMKLSYNDDTPTGDVAGDKYLTEYEHELDKLFGLIGDDLEKLQLKICATKS
;
A
#
# COMPACT_ATOMS: atom_id res chain seq x y z
N MET A 1 -2.85 65.55 -43.33
CA MET A 1 -4.30 65.78 -43.21
C MET A 1 -4.97 64.44 -42.90
N SER A 2 -5.70 64.39 -41.78
CA SER A 2 -6.63 63.35 -41.29
C SER A 2 -6.15 61.95 -40.85
N LEU A 3 -6.27 61.76 -39.53
CA LEU A 3 -6.42 60.52 -38.76
C LEU A 3 -7.48 59.55 -39.32
N ARG A 4 -7.30 58.24 -39.03
CA ARG A 4 -8.29 57.39 -38.32
C ARG A 4 -7.64 56.11 -37.78
N LYS A 5 -7.79 55.89 -36.46
CA LYS A 5 -7.41 54.68 -35.70
C LYS A 5 -8.51 53.62 -35.84
N ILE A 6 -8.18 52.33 -35.92
CA ILE A 6 -8.97 51.22 -35.35
C ILE A 6 -8.04 50.15 -34.76
N ILE A 7 -8.45 49.64 -33.61
CA ILE A 7 -7.77 48.79 -32.62
C ILE A 7 -8.07 47.30 -32.87
N ARG A 8 -7.04 46.47 -32.60
CA ARG A 8 -6.96 45.06 -32.14
C ARG A 8 -8.17 44.12 -32.31
N ILE A 9 -7.90 42.87 -32.72
CA ILE A 9 -7.94 41.65 -31.88
C ILE A 9 -7.43 40.47 -32.74
N ALA A 10 -6.36 39.83 -32.29
CA ALA A 10 -5.81 38.62 -32.90
C ALA A 10 -6.57 37.39 -32.36
N THR A 11 -7.04 36.55 -33.26
CA THR A 11 -7.55 35.20 -32.98
C THR A 11 -6.44 34.20 -33.29
N PRO A 12 -6.21 33.20 -32.42
CA PRO A 12 -5.85 31.88 -32.92
C PRO A 12 -6.87 30.87 -32.37
N PHE A 13 -7.77 30.37 -33.22
CA PHE A 13 -7.66 29.10 -33.94
C PHE A 13 -7.51 27.89 -33.01
N ALA A 14 -8.61 27.17 -32.88
CA ALA A 14 -8.77 25.97 -32.06
C ALA A 14 -7.88 24.83 -32.56
N LEU A 15 -7.22 24.14 -31.63
CA LEU A 15 -6.51 22.89 -31.89
C LEU A 15 -7.39 21.73 -31.40
N ALA A 16 -7.92 20.96 -32.35
CA ALA A 16 -8.68 19.75 -32.08
C ALA A 16 -7.74 18.61 -31.64
N LEU A 17 -7.96 18.05 -30.46
CA LEU A 17 -7.34 16.79 -30.04
C LEU A 17 -8.12 15.62 -30.63
N THR A 18 -7.48 14.85 -31.51
CA THR A 18 -7.95 13.53 -31.93
C THR A 18 -7.42 12.47 -30.96
N LEU A 19 -8.32 11.82 -30.21
CA LEU A 19 -8.04 10.60 -29.45
C LEU A 19 -7.95 9.41 -30.43
N VAL A 20 -6.78 8.78 -30.51
CA VAL A 20 -6.53 7.41 -31.00
C VAL A 20 -5.61 6.83 -29.93
N GLY A 21 -6.01 5.83 -29.12
CA GLY A 21 -6.39 4.49 -29.51
C GLY A 21 -5.23 3.57 -29.12
N CYS A 22 -5.37 2.79 -28.05
CA CYS A 22 -4.36 1.86 -27.54
C CYS A 22 -4.11 0.71 -28.53
N GLY A 23 -2.85 0.42 -28.81
CA GLY A 23 -2.41 -0.74 -29.59
C GLY A 23 -0.88 -0.77 -29.68
N ASP A 24 -0.30 -1.84 -29.14
CA ASP A 24 1.13 -2.10 -28.94
C ASP A 24 1.92 -2.20 -30.26
N ASP A 25 3.21 -1.84 -30.22
CA ASP A 25 4.32 -2.41 -31.01
C ASP A 25 5.57 -1.52 -30.88
N GLY A 26 6.64 -2.10 -30.32
CA GLY A 26 7.88 -1.43 -30.00
C GLY A 26 8.54 -0.71 -31.18
N ALA A 27 8.57 0.63 -31.08
CA ALA A 27 9.60 1.47 -31.66
C ALA A 27 9.80 2.66 -30.72
N GLY A 28 11.00 2.80 -30.16
CA GLY A 28 11.32 3.83 -29.17
C GLY A 28 10.92 5.22 -29.65
N SER A 29 10.00 5.85 -28.91
CA SER A 29 9.70 7.27 -29.06
C SER A 29 10.96 8.05 -28.72
N GLN A 30 11.65 8.55 -29.73
CA GLN A 30 12.80 9.42 -29.54
C GLN A 30 12.30 10.78 -29.06
N VAL A 31 12.27 10.96 -27.75
CA VAL A 31 12.17 12.27 -27.13
C VAL A 31 13.46 13.01 -27.46
N VAL A 32 13.41 13.92 -28.43
CA VAL A 32 14.53 14.82 -28.73
C VAL A 32 14.60 15.85 -27.59
N VAL A 33 15.51 15.61 -26.64
CA VAL A 33 15.83 16.57 -25.59
C VAL A 33 16.85 17.57 -26.14
N PRO A 34 16.64 18.90 -26.03
CA PRO A 34 17.65 19.88 -26.42
C PRO A 34 18.96 19.69 -25.64
N ALA A 35 20.10 19.93 -26.29
CA ALA A 35 21.43 19.77 -25.69
C ALA A 35 21.57 20.64 -24.41
N PRO A 36 22.14 20.11 -23.30
CA PRO A 36 22.39 20.90 -22.09
C PRO A 36 23.40 22.00 -22.36
N LEU A 37 23.14 23.19 -21.83
CA LEU A 37 24.11 24.28 -21.73
C LEU A 37 25.30 23.82 -20.86
N PRO A 38 26.57 24.16 -21.20
CA PRO A 38 27.71 23.70 -20.42
C PRO A 38 27.61 24.16 -18.96
N SER A 39 27.45 23.18 -18.07
CA SER A 39 27.35 23.36 -16.62
C SER A 39 28.76 23.55 -16.02
N SER A 40 28.98 24.68 -15.35
CA SER A 40 30.11 24.88 -14.46
C SER A 40 29.81 24.25 -13.10
N THR A 41 29.82 22.91 -13.03
CA THR A 41 29.63 22.18 -11.77
C THR A 41 30.97 21.68 -11.27
N SER A 42 31.40 22.23 -10.12
CA SER A 42 32.46 21.66 -9.30
C SER A 42 32.16 20.19 -9.03
N THR A 43 33.13 19.32 -9.23
CA THR A 43 33.08 17.90 -8.88
C THR A 43 32.58 17.74 -7.45
N ALA A 44 31.36 17.24 -7.26
CA ALA A 44 30.87 16.86 -5.95
C ALA A 44 31.77 15.74 -5.43
N THR A 45 32.34 15.94 -4.24
CA THR A 45 33.06 14.90 -3.50
C THR A 45 32.15 13.67 -3.39
N PRO A 46 32.64 12.45 -3.70
CA PRO A 46 31.83 11.25 -3.50
C PRO A 46 31.44 11.17 -2.02
N THR A 47 30.14 11.31 -1.74
CA THR A 47 29.58 10.96 -0.44
C THR A 47 29.94 9.51 -0.17
N ALA A 48 30.58 9.23 0.96
CA ALA A 48 30.93 7.88 1.34
C ALA A 48 29.69 6.99 1.23
N THR A 49 29.80 5.88 0.50
CA THR A 49 28.79 4.83 0.50
C THR A 49 28.55 4.42 1.95
N ALA A 50 27.35 4.67 2.47
CA ALA A 50 26.98 4.25 3.80
C ALA A 50 27.26 2.74 3.91
N THR A 51 27.98 2.33 4.96
CA THR A 51 28.17 0.91 5.25
C THR A 51 26.80 0.29 5.43
N ALA A 52 26.47 -0.70 4.61
CA ALA A 52 25.21 -1.43 4.73
C ALA A 52 25.15 -2.08 6.12
N VAL A 53 24.19 -1.65 6.93
CA VAL A 53 23.90 -2.25 8.23
C VAL A 53 22.99 -3.45 7.98
N ALA A 54 23.38 -4.62 8.49
CA ALA A 54 22.51 -5.78 8.47
C ALA A 54 21.52 -5.69 9.65
N TYR A 55 20.33 -6.26 9.46
CA TYR A 55 19.27 -6.28 10.45
C TYR A 55 18.77 -7.71 10.65
N ASP A 56 18.30 -8.00 11.87
CA ASP A 56 17.58 -9.21 12.25
C ASP A 56 16.21 -8.79 12.83
N SER A 57 15.15 -9.09 12.08
CA SER A 57 13.77 -8.76 12.38
C SER A 57 13.00 -9.86 13.10
N THR A 58 13.63 -10.97 13.50
CA THR A 58 12.95 -12.10 14.19
C THR A 58 12.11 -11.62 15.38
N LYS A 59 12.64 -10.66 16.16
CA LYS A 59 11.92 -10.09 17.32
C LYS A 59 10.66 -9.32 16.94
N CYS A 60 10.62 -8.71 15.76
CA CYS A 60 9.46 -7.96 15.27
C CYS A 60 8.22 -8.84 15.11
N PHE A 61 8.40 -10.12 14.76
CA PHE A 61 7.29 -11.06 14.60
C PHE A 61 6.78 -11.65 15.93
N LEU A 62 7.64 -11.67 16.95
CA LEU A 62 7.36 -12.34 18.23
C LEU A 62 6.89 -11.39 19.33
N GLN A 63 7.17 -10.10 19.22
CA GLN A 63 6.73 -9.10 20.20
C GLN A 63 5.20 -9.02 20.31
N PRO A 64 4.65 -8.81 21.51
CA PRO A 64 3.22 -8.60 21.68
C PRO A 64 2.80 -7.27 21.08
N ILE A 65 1.68 -7.26 20.37
CA ILE A 65 1.07 -6.05 19.84
C ILE A 65 0.23 -5.41 20.96
N GLN A 66 0.47 -4.13 21.23
CA GLN A 66 -0.27 -3.39 22.24
C GLN A 66 -1.79 -3.45 21.99
N GLY A 67 -2.56 -3.74 23.04
CA GLY A 67 -4.02 -3.82 22.95
C GLY A 67 -4.58 -5.09 22.28
N GLN A 68 -3.73 -6.09 21.98
CA GLN A 68 -4.12 -7.33 21.29
C GLN A 68 -4.17 -8.58 22.15
N ASN A 69 -4.39 -8.43 23.47
CA ASN A 69 -4.50 -9.56 24.40
C ASN A 69 -3.33 -10.55 24.30
N GLY A 70 -2.11 -10.04 24.11
CA GLY A 70 -0.89 -10.84 23.98
C GLY A 70 -0.66 -11.46 22.60
N ALA A 71 -1.51 -11.22 21.60
CA ALA A 71 -1.21 -11.61 20.22
C ALA A 71 0.04 -10.87 19.70
N ASN A 72 0.79 -11.55 18.83
CA ASN A 72 1.97 -11.00 18.17
C ASN A 72 1.76 -10.96 16.66
N LEU A 73 2.70 -10.34 15.95
CA LEU A 73 2.56 -10.18 14.51
C LEU A 73 2.54 -11.53 13.78
N LYS A 74 3.34 -12.52 14.20
CA LYS A 74 3.28 -13.87 13.60
C LYS A 74 1.87 -14.45 13.70
N SER A 75 1.28 -14.46 14.90
CA SER A 75 -0.06 -14.98 15.12
C SER A 75 -1.14 -14.08 14.52
N PHE A 76 -0.83 -12.89 14.02
CA PHE A 76 -1.75 -12.05 13.27
C PHE A 76 -1.72 -12.36 11.76
N ILE A 77 -0.53 -12.53 11.18
CA ILE A 77 -0.35 -12.68 9.72
C ILE A 77 -0.31 -14.13 9.23
N ILE A 78 -0.14 -15.09 10.15
CA ILE A 78 -0.18 -16.53 9.85
C ILE A 78 -1.39 -17.16 10.57
N PRO A 79 -2.31 -17.83 9.84
CA PRO A 79 -2.43 -17.82 8.38
C PRO A 79 -2.91 -16.46 7.85
N ASP A 80 -2.77 -16.23 6.54
CA ASP A 80 -3.26 -15.04 5.84
C ASP A 80 -4.80 -15.02 5.80
N THR A 81 -5.40 -14.66 6.92
CA THR A 81 -6.85 -14.58 7.13
C THR A 81 -7.17 -13.39 8.01
N LEU A 82 -8.33 -12.77 7.78
CA LEU A 82 -8.85 -11.74 8.67
C LEU A 82 -9.32 -12.38 9.98
N LYS A 83 -8.76 -11.94 11.10
CA LYS A 83 -9.11 -12.43 12.44
C LYS A 83 -10.09 -11.48 13.10
N LEU A 84 -11.19 -12.03 13.61
CA LEU A 84 -12.21 -11.28 14.30
C LEU A 84 -12.60 -12.00 15.59
N ASP A 85 -12.36 -11.33 16.71
CA ASP A 85 -12.84 -11.68 18.03
C ASP A 85 -14.07 -10.82 18.35
N LEU A 86 -15.22 -11.47 18.40
CA LEU A 86 -16.52 -10.83 18.65
C LEU A 86 -16.70 -10.35 20.10
N THR A 87 -15.77 -10.69 21.01
CA THR A 87 -15.79 -10.23 22.40
C THR A 87 -15.09 -8.89 22.60
N ARG A 88 -14.46 -8.36 21.54
CA ARG A 88 -13.65 -7.14 21.57
C ARG A 88 -14.22 -6.09 20.61
N PRO A 89 -13.96 -4.80 20.86
CA PRO A 89 -14.28 -3.76 19.88
C PRO A 89 -13.67 -4.11 18.52
N THR A 90 -14.46 -3.93 17.47
CA THR A 90 -13.96 -4.03 16.09
C THR A 90 -13.08 -2.81 15.84
N LYS A 91 -11.91 -3.03 15.27
CA LYS A 91 -10.94 -2.06 14.72
C LYS A 91 -9.66 -2.82 14.43
N PHE A 92 -8.85 -2.38 13.48
CA PHE A 92 -7.59 -3.06 13.20
C PHE A 92 -6.72 -3.17 14.47
N PRO A 93 -6.07 -4.31 14.72
CA PRO A 93 -6.07 -5.58 13.96
C PRO A 93 -7.22 -6.57 14.28
N ASN A 94 -8.18 -6.23 15.15
CA ASN A 94 -9.40 -7.03 15.34
C ASN A 94 -10.46 -6.69 14.27
N GLY A 95 -10.27 -7.23 13.06
CA GLY A 95 -10.98 -6.79 11.86
C GLY A 95 -10.42 -5.47 11.32
N ARG A 96 -11.30 -4.60 10.79
CA ARG A 96 -10.96 -3.22 10.39
C ARG A 96 -12.20 -2.35 10.36
N HIS A 97 -12.05 -1.08 10.72
CA HIS A 97 -13.00 -0.03 10.36
C HIS A 97 -12.69 0.50 8.96
N PRO A 98 -13.69 0.98 8.21
CA PRO A 98 -13.47 1.61 6.91
C PRO A 98 -12.49 2.80 6.95
N GLU A 99 -12.39 3.49 8.09
CA GLU A 99 -11.48 4.61 8.34
C GLU A 99 -10.09 4.22 8.87
N ASP A 100 -9.85 2.95 9.21
CA ASP A 100 -8.54 2.53 9.71
C ASP A 100 -7.47 2.71 8.62
N GLN A 101 -6.39 3.41 8.94
CA GLN A 101 -5.20 3.50 8.09
C GLN A 101 -4.39 2.20 8.20
N VAL A 102 -4.96 1.10 7.70
CA VAL A 102 -4.48 -0.27 7.91
C VAL A 102 -3.02 -0.46 7.53
N VAL A 103 -2.58 0.17 6.43
CA VAL A 103 -1.18 0.06 5.96
C VAL A 103 -0.22 0.70 6.96
N ASP A 104 -0.52 1.91 7.45
CA ASP A 104 0.33 2.60 8.42
C ASP A 104 0.36 1.88 9.78
N ILE A 105 -0.79 1.35 10.20
CA ILE A 105 -0.89 0.61 11.46
C ILE A 105 -0.08 -0.70 11.38
N LEU A 106 -0.17 -1.42 10.26
CA LEU A 106 0.62 -2.62 10.05
C LEU A 106 2.11 -2.29 9.93
N LEU A 107 2.46 -1.23 9.20
CA LEU A 107 3.85 -0.81 9.02
C LEU A 107 4.47 -0.41 10.37
N ALA A 108 3.73 0.29 11.22
CA ALA A 108 4.16 0.58 12.59
C ALA A 108 4.41 -0.71 13.37
N THR A 109 3.51 -1.70 13.25
CA THR A 109 3.62 -3.00 13.93
C THR A 109 4.79 -3.84 13.41
N LEU A 110 5.12 -3.73 12.12
CA LEU A 110 6.24 -4.41 11.47
C LEU A 110 7.58 -3.81 11.87
N LEU A 111 7.66 -2.48 11.96
CA LEU A 111 8.93 -1.77 12.06
C LEU A 111 9.32 -1.38 13.49
N LEU A 112 8.34 -1.01 14.32
CA LEU A 112 8.59 -0.37 15.60
C LEU A 112 8.62 -1.37 16.75
N ASP A 113 9.40 -1.03 17.77
CA ASP A 113 9.40 -1.72 19.06
C ASP A 113 8.13 -1.36 19.85
N MET A 114 7.23 -2.35 19.98
CA MET A 114 5.96 -2.24 20.70
C MET A 114 6.13 -2.20 22.22
N SER A 115 7.32 -2.47 22.76
CA SER A 115 7.60 -2.37 24.19
C SER A 115 7.91 -0.95 24.65
N VAL A 116 8.17 -0.03 23.72
CA VAL A 116 8.57 1.34 24.02
C VAL A 116 7.36 2.22 24.35
N THR A 117 7.38 2.83 25.53
CA THR A 117 6.37 3.81 25.95
C THR A 117 6.30 4.98 24.96
N GLY A 118 5.08 5.33 24.54
CA GLY A 118 4.84 6.42 23.58
C GLY A 118 4.88 5.97 22.12
N GLN A 119 5.24 4.72 21.84
CA GLN A 119 5.06 4.09 20.54
C GLN A 119 4.03 2.97 20.65
N GLY A 120 3.33 2.70 19.56
CA GLY A 120 2.36 1.63 19.41
C GLY A 120 1.86 1.48 17.97
N PRO A 121 0.82 0.66 17.74
CA PRO A 121 0.32 0.38 16.39
C PRO A 121 -0.11 1.63 15.61
N TYR A 122 -0.56 2.69 16.28
CA TYR A 122 -1.03 3.91 15.60
C TYR A 122 0.07 4.97 15.37
N THR A 123 1.31 4.73 15.81
CA THR A 123 2.40 5.73 15.75
C THR A 123 2.56 6.34 14.37
N LEU A 124 2.54 5.52 13.31
CA LEU A 124 2.69 6.02 11.95
C LEU A 124 1.38 6.57 11.37
N ALA A 125 0.23 5.98 11.73
CA ALA A 125 -1.09 6.45 11.29
C ALA A 125 -1.46 7.82 11.86
N ASP A 126 -0.91 8.16 13.03
CA ASP A 126 -1.09 9.46 13.69
C ASP A 126 -0.20 10.54 13.05
N VAL A 127 0.77 10.16 12.20
CA VAL A 127 1.50 11.12 11.36
C VAL A 127 0.58 11.51 10.19
N PRO A 128 0.29 12.80 9.99
CA PRO A 128 -0.71 13.24 9.00
C PRO A 128 -0.15 13.23 7.56
N LEU A 129 0.39 12.09 7.12
CA LEU A 129 0.89 11.89 5.76
C LEU A 129 -0.21 11.39 4.80
N ASN A 130 -1.16 10.63 5.32
CA ASN A 130 -2.26 10.05 4.55
C ASN A 130 -3.60 10.75 4.86
N PRO A 131 -4.57 10.72 3.93
CA PRO A 131 -5.91 11.21 4.18
C PRO A 131 -6.55 10.46 5.36
N GLN A 132 -7.13 11.19 6.31
CA GLN A 132 -7.73 10.60 7.52
C GLN A 132 -8.99 9.76 7.24
N ARG A 133 -9.63 9.93 6.07
CA ARG A 133 -10.84 9.22 5.68
C ARG A 133 -11.03 9.26 4.17
N ASN A 134 -11.91 8.39 3.67
CA ASN A 134 -12.37 8.39 2.29
C ASN A 134 -13.05 9.73 1.90
N ASP A 135 -13.12 10.01 0.60
CA ASP A 135 -13.69 11.26 0.02
C ASP A 135 -15.16 11.52 0.42
N LYS A 136 -15.87 10.47 0.81
CA LYS A 136 -17.26 10.50 1.26
C LYS A 136 -17.37 9.90 2.65
N PHE A 137 -18.24 10.49 3.47
CA PHE A 137 -18.57 9.95 4.78
C PHE A 137 -19.24 8.58 4.66
N PHE A 138 -18.87 7.68 5.56
CA PHE A 138 -19.51 6.38 5.68
C PHE A 138 -20.91 6.53 6.26
N LEU A 139 -21.86 5.77 5.69
CA LEU A 139 -23.25 5.74 6.13
C LEU A 139 -23.45 4.59 7.12
N LEU A 140 -24.33 4.81 8.10
CA LEU A 140 -24.72 3.76 9.05
C LEU A 140 -25.90 2.91 8.54
N THR A 141 -26.37 3.17 7.31
CA THR A 141 -27.58 2.57 6.75
C THR A 141 -27.26 1.81 5.47
N PHE A 142 -27.58 0.51 5.47
CA PHE A 142 -27.56 -0.35 4.29
C PHE A 142 -28.52 0.19 3.20
N PRO A 143 -28.24 0.04 1.88
CA PRO A 143 -27.27 -0.86 1.23
C PRO A 143 -25.88 -0.29 0.96
N PHE A 144 -25.68 1.01 1.13
CA PHE A 144 -24.44 1.65 0.70
C PHE A 144 -23.52 1.97 1.87
N LEU A 145 -22.23 1.65 1.71
CA LEU A 145 -21.21 1.98 2.69
C LEU A 145 -20.94 3.50 2.74
N ALA A 146 -21.09 4.22 1.62
CA ALA A 146 -20.99 5.67 1.51
C ALA A 146 -21.89 6.18 0.38
N THR A 147 -22.18 7.49 0.34
CA THR A 147 -22.85 8.11 -0.83
C THR A 147 -21.98 7.94 -2.08
N PRO A 148 -22.57 7.74 -3.27
CA PRO A 148 -21.76 7.58 -4.47
C PRO A 148 -20.85 8.78 -4.77
N ASN A 149 -19.72 8.50 -5.43
CA ASN A 149 -18.90 9.53 -6.04
C ASN A 149 -19.58 10.00 -7.34
N GLY A 150 -19.83 11.31 -7.44
CA GLY A 150 -20.53 11.91 -8.57
C GLY A 150 -22.01 11.53 -8.64
N THR A 151 -22.55 11.54 -9.86
CA THR A 151 -23.95 11.18 -10.18
C THR A 151 -23.97 9.90 -11.00
N PRO A 152 -23.77 8.72 -10.37
CA PRO A 152 -23.85 7.46 -11.09
C PRO A 152 -25.24 7.29 -11.71
N GLN A 153 -25.29 6.65 -12.87
CA GLN A 153 -26.56 6.25 -13.46
C GLN A 153 -27.20 5.20 -12.55
N VAL A 154 -28.33 5.57 -11.93
CA VAL A 154 -29.13 4.64 -11.14
C VAL A 154 -30.03 3.89 -12.10
N ALA A 155 -30.03 2.55 -12.03
CA ALA A 155 -30.89 1.73 -12.87
C ALA A 155 -32.36 2.14 -12.63
N THR A 156 -33.10 2.37 -13.71
CA THR A 156 -34.52 2.78 -13.66
C THR A 156 -35.48 1.61 -13.43
N GLY A 157 -34.97 0.41 -13.13
CA GLY A 157 -35.75 -0.81 -12.94
C GLY A 157 -35.13 -1.73 -11.89
N THR A 158 -35.86 -2.80 -11.53
CA THR A 158 -35.56 -3.69 -10.39
C THR A 158 -34.37 -4.63 -10.59
N GLY A 159 -33.61 -4.50 -11.69
CA GLY A 159 -32.41 -5.31 -11.95
C GLY A 159 -32.69 -6.81 -12.08
N THR A 160 -33.46 -7.24 -13.07
CA THR A 160 -33.82 -8.67 -13.25
C THR A 160 -32.94 -9.42 -14.26
N ASN A 161 -32.00 -8.74 -14.92
CA ASN A 161 -31.17 -9.31 -16.00
C ASN A 161 -29.76 -9.71 -15.52
N PHE A 162 -29.55 -9.91 -14.22
CA PHE A 162 -28.28 -10.42 -13.72
C PHE A 162 -28.16 -11.92 -14.04
N ASN A 163 -27.20 -12.27 -14.88
CA ASN A 163 -26.81 -13.65 -15.12
C ASN A 163 -25.64 -14.00 -14.19
N PHE A 164 -25.95 -14.53 -13.01
CA PHE A 164 -24.91 -15.01 -12.10
C PHE A 164 -24.38 -16.36 -12.59
N ARG A 165 -23.05 -16.54 -12.61
CA ARG A 165 -22.44 -17.84 -12.92
C ARG A 165 -22.88 -18.87 -11.89
N THR A 166 -23.21 -20.06 -12.36
CA THR A 166 -23.63 -21.20 -11.52
C THR A 166 -22.60 -22.32 -11.50
N ASP A 167 -21.39 -22.06 -11.98
CA ASP A 167 -20.30 -23.02 -11.95
C ASP A 167 -19.92 -23.35 -10.50
N PRO A 168 -19.54 -24.61 -10.20
CA PRO A 168 -19.09 -24.98 -8.86
C PRO A 168 -17.78 -24.28 -8.49
N ASP A 169 -17.47 -24.16 -7.20
CA ASP A 169 -16.23 -23.56 -6.70
C ASP A 169 -14.97 -24.19 -7.31
N SER A 170 -15.03 -25.49 -7.63
CA SER A 170 -13.94 -26.23 -8.29
C SER A 170 -13.63 -25.76 -9.73
N ALA A 171 -14.51 -24.95 -10.33
CA ALA A 171 -14.26 -24.32 -11.63
C ALA A 171 -13.39 -23.06 -11.54
N TYR A 172 -13.03 -22.63 -10.33
CA TYR A 172 -12.20 -21.46 -10.06
C TYR A 172 -10.87 -21.88 -9.45
N VAL A 173 -9.85 -21.06 -9.69
CA VAL A 173 -8.53 -21.18 -9.05
C VAL A 173 -8.26 -19.91 -8.25
N SER A 174 -7.59 -20.05 -7.11
CA SER A 174 -7.09 -18.90 -6.36
C SER A 174 -5.99 -18.23 -7.17
N VAL A 175 -6.14 -16.93 -7.44
CA VAL A 175 -5.12 -16.12 -8.14
C VAL A 175 -4.34 -15.25 -7.17
N ASP A 176 -4.97 -14.90 -6.06
CA ASP A 176 -4.42 -13.97 -5.08
C ASP A 176 -5.00 -14.19 -3.70
N ARG A 177 -4.20 -13.85 -2.67
CA ARG A 177 -4.58 -13.95 -1.27
C ARG A 177 -4.40 -12.60 -0.61
N MET A 178 -5.50 -12.10 -0.04
CA MET A 178 -5.64 -10.71 0.42
C MET A 178 -6.18 -10.65 1.86
N GLY A 179 -5.85 -11.64 2.70
CA GLY A 179 -6.14 -11.58 4.14
C GLY A 179 -5.38 -10.43 4.80
N ASN A 180 -4.14 -10.21 4.39
CA ASN A 180 -3.27 -9.12 4.79
C ASN A 180 -2.54 -8.54 3.56
N PRO A 181 -3.15 -7.58 2.85
CA PRO A 181 -2.65 -7.11 1.56
C PRO A 181 -1.26 -6.47 1.63
N ALA A 182 -0.91 -5.82 2.74
CA ALA A 182 0.40 -5.21 2.90
C ALA A 182 1.51 -6.24 3.14
N ILE A 183 1.24 -7.36 3.83
CA ILE A 183 2.19 -8.49 3.93
C ILE A 183 2.39 -9.14 2.56
N ALA A 184 1.29 -9.46 1.88
CA ALA A 184 1.32 -10.09 0.56
C ALA A 184 2.03 -9.22 -0.51
N THR A 185 2.11 -7.90 -0.29
CA THR A 185 2.76 -6.94 -1.21
C THR A 185 4.20 -6.66 -0.83
N ALA A 186 4.48 -6.42 0.45
CA ALA A 186 5.80 -5.95 0.90
C ALA A 186 6.74 -7.07 1.35
N LEU A 187 6.20 -8.19 1.84
CA LEU A 187 6.99 -9.24 2.49
C LEU A 187 6.96 -10.58 1.76
N VAL A 188 6.25 -10.68 0.63
CA VAL A 188 6.29 -11.85 -0.26
C VAL A 188 7.03 -11.46 -1.52
N SER A 189 8.24 -12.00 -1.74
CA SER A 189 8.98 -11.72 -2.96
C SER A 189 8.27 -12.21 -4.21
N SER A 190 8.64 -11.64 -5.36
CA SER A 190 8.13 -12.08 -6.66
C SER A 190 8.39 -13.57 -6.93
N SER A 191 9.49 -14.13 -6.43
CA SER A 191 9.80 -15.56 -6.55
C SER A 191 8.87 -16.47 -5.73
N MET A 192 8.37 -15.97 -4.59
CA MET A 192 7.46 -16.73 -3.72
C MET A 192 5.99 -16.44 -3.99
N LYS A 193 5.67 -15.41 -4.78
CA LYS A 193 4.32 -14.89 -4.95
C LYS A 193 3.31 -15.92 -5.48
N LEU A 194 3.67 -16.69 -6.49
CA LEU A 194 2.79 -17.74 -7.03
C LEU A 194 2.55 -18.84 -6.00
N SER A 195 3.62 -19.37 -5.37
CA SER A 195 3.48 -20.39 -4.32
C SER A 195 2.62 -19.90 -3.17
N TYR A 196 2.77 -18.64 -2.77
CA TYR A 196 1.99 -18.04 -1.70
C TYR A 196 0.52 -17.93 -2.08
N ASN A 197 0.22 -17.39 -3.26
CA ASN A 197 -1.14 -17.16 -3.76
C ASN A 197 -1.92 -18.46 -4.03
N ASP A 198 -1.23 -19.52 -4.48
CA ASP A 198 -1.82 -20.83 -4.75
C ASP A 198 -2.04 -21.67 -3.47
N ASP A 199 -1.50 -21.24 -2.33
CA ASP A 199 -1.59 -21.98 -1.07
C ASP A 199 -2.90 -21.72 -0.32
N THR A 200 -3.14 -22.56 0.69
CA THR A 200 -4.29 -22.45 1.59
C THR A 200 -3.90 -21.86 2.94
N PRO A 201 -4.85 -21.29 3.69
CA PRO A 201 -4.61 -20.90 5.08
C PRO A 201 -4.02 -22.04 5.94
N THR A 202 -4.44 -23.29 5.72
CA THR A 202 -3.85 -24.45 6.42
C THR A 202 -2.39 -24.67 6.05
N GLY A 203 -2.02 -24.40 4.79
CA GLY A 203 -0.65 -24.50 4.29
C GLY A 203 0.29 -23.46 4.90
N ASP A 204 -0.19 -22.25 5.18
CA ASP A 204 0.64 -21.22 5.86
C ASP A 204 1.12 -21.68 7.24
N VAL A 205 0.20 -22.31 7.99
CA VAL A 205 0.44 -22.75 9.38
C VAL A 205 1.34 -23.98 9.41
N ALA A 206 1.37 -24.77 8.34
CA ALA A 206 2.21 -25.97 8.25
C ALA A 206 3.70 -25.58 8.26
N GLY A 207 4.30 -25.62 9.45
CA GLY A 207 5.70 -25.25 9.66
C GLY A 207 6.00 -23.76 9.51
N ASP A 208 5.00 -22.88 9.70
CA ASP A 208 5.13 -21.44 9.48
C ASP A 208 5.75 -21.11 8.11
N LYS A 209 5.24 -21.74 7.05
CA LYS A 209 5.88 -21.91 5.72
C LYS A 209 6.51 -20.65 5.13
N TYR A 210 5.90 -19.48 5.34
CA TYR A 210 6.33 -18.21 4.76
C TYR A 210 7.04 -17.28 5.75
N LEU A 211 7.24 -17.68 7.02
CA LEU A 211 7.83 -16.80 8.03
C LEU A 211 9.25 -16.36 7.70
N THR A 212 10.11 -17.29 7.25
CA THR A 212 11.49 -16.96 6.87
C THR A 212 11.56 -16.00 5.69
N GLU A 213 10.63 -16.11 4.74
CA GLU A 213 10.49 -15.15 3.64
C GLU A 213 10.11 -13.77 4.18
N TYR A 214 9.14 -13.70 5.10
CA TYR A 214 8.73 -12.44 5.70
C TYR A 214 9.85 -11.76 6.49
N GLU A 215 10.62 -12.53 7.26
CA GLU A 215 11.79 -12.06 8.01
C GLU A 215 12.85 -11.50 7.05
N HIS A 216 13.18 -12.23 6.00
CA HIS A 216 14.18 -11.81 5.03
C HIS A 216 13.80 -10.53 4.25
N GLU A 217 12.54 -10.41 3.81
CA GLU A 217 12.08 -9.19 3.14
C GLU A 217 11.97 -8.01 4.12
N LEU A 218 11.62 -8.26 5.38
CA LEU A 218 11.59 -7.21 6.41
C LEU A 218 13.00 -6.73 6.77
N ASP A 219 14.00 -7.62 6.83
CA ASP A 219 15.40 -7.25 7.04
C ASP A 219 15.91 -6.34 5.92
N LYS A 220 15.55 -6.62 4.66
CA LYS A 220 15.84 -5.73 3.53
C LYS A 220 15.18 -4.38 3.69
N LEU A 221 13.91 -4.34 4.10
CA LEU A 221 13.21 -3.08 4.34
C LEU A 221 13.93 -2.26 5.42
N PHE A 222 14.35 -2.87 6.52
CA PHE A 222 15.19 -2.19 7.52
C PHE A 222 16.53 -1.72 6.96
N GLY A 223 17.15 -2.48 6.06
CA GLY A 223 18.34 -2.03 5.34
C GLY A 223 18.13 -0.77 4.48
N LEU A 224 16.89 -0.49 4.07
CA LEU A 224 16.52 0.69 3.28
C LEU A 224 16.10 1.90 4.11
N ILE A 225 15.34 1.68 5.19
CA ILE A 225 14.70 2.77 5.97
C ILE A 225 15.01 2.75 7.46
N GLY A 226 15.73 1.75 7.96
CA GLY A 226 15.94 1.55 9.40
C GLY A 226 16.70 2.70 10.06
N ASP A 227 17.72 3.24 9.39
CA ASP A 227 18.46 4.40 9.87
C ASP A 227 17.62 5.68 9.84
N ASP A 228 16.74 5.83 8.85
CA ASP A 228 15.80 6.95 8.77
C ASP A 228 14.77 6.93 9.90
N LEU A 229 14.25 5.75 10.27
CA LEU A 229 13.38 5.59 11.44
C LEU A 229 14.10 5.99 12.73
N GLU A 230 15.35 5.57 12.91
CA GLU A 230 16.16 5.94 14.06
C GLU A 230 16.48 7.45 14.09
N LYS A 231 16.72 8.08 12.94
CA LYS A 231 16.89 9.55 12.82
C LYS A 231 15.64 10.31 13.23
N LEU A 232 14.45 9.73 12.98
CA LEU A 232 13.17 10.23 13.49
C LEU A 232 12.95 9.93 14.98
N GLN A 233 13.97 9.40 15.68
CA GLN A 233 13.93 9.02 17.09
C GLN A 233 12.95 7.89 17.41
N LEU A 234 12.51 7.15 16.39
CA LEU A 234 11.70 5.96 16.57
C LEU A 234 12.60 4.79 16.97
N LYS A 235 12.11 3.95 17.87
CA LYS A 235 12.74 2.69 18.24
C LYS A 235 12.19 1.58 17.36
N ILE A 236 13.09 0.96 16.60
CA ILE A 236 12.79 -0.18 15.74
C ILE A 236 12.89 -1.49 16.54
N CYS A 237 12.10 -2.49 16.16
CA CYS A 237 12.10 -3.81 16.80
C CYS A 237 13.27 -4.71 16.35
N ALA A 238 13.84 -4.45 15.16
CA ALA A 238 14.95 -5.22 14.64
C ALA A 238 16.27 -4.88 15.35
N THR A 239 17.14 -5.86 15.44
CA THR A 239 18.50 -5.67 15.95
C THR A 239 19.49 -5.56 14.81
N LYS A 240 20.45 -4.63 14.92
CA LYS A 240 21.57 -4.54 13.98
C LYS A 240 22.48 -5.74 14.16
N SER A 241 22.89 -6.37 13.05
CA SER A 241 23.78 -7.52 12.99
C SER A 241 25.12 -7.21 12.34
#